data_AF-A0A529FH29-F1
#
_entry.id   AF-A0A529FH29-F1
#
_cell.length_a   1.000
_cell.length_b   1.000
_cell.length_c   1.000
_cell.angle_alpha   90.00
_cell.angle_beta   90.00
_cell.angle_gamma   90.00
#
_symmetry.space_group_name_H-M   'P 1'
#
loop_
_entity.id
_entity.type
_entity.pdbx_description
1 polymer ?
#
loop_
_entity_poly.entity_id
_entity_poly.type
_entity_poly.pdbx_seq_one_letter_code
_entity_poly.pdbx_strand_id
1 'polypeptide(L)'
;LKREDLTPVRSYKIRGAFNFFRKALAAGNNAALFVCASAGNHAQGFAFVCRHFGKKGVVFMPVTTPQQKIDKTRLFGGDFVEIRLVGDFFDDCYRAAFEFAESGGAHMVPPFDHKDIIEGQATVAYEIADQMPGARMPDIVMLPVGGGGLAAGVTHY
;
A
#
# COMPACT_ATOMS: atom_id res chain seq x y z
N LEU A 1 19.82 9.52 -6.52
CA LEU A 1 18.47 9.67 -5.93
C LEU A 1 17.54 8.62 -6.54
N LYS A 2 16.92 7.76 -5.73
CA LYS A 2 15.96 6.76 -6.21
C LYS A 2 14.56 7.39 -6.32
N ARG A 3 14.06 7.58 -7.55
CA ARG A 3 12.86 8.38 -7.87
C ARG A 3 11.55 7.60 -7.80
N GLU A 4 11.21 7.10 -6.61
CA GLU A 4 9.94 6.38 -6.36
C GLU A 4 8.68 7.25 -6.56
N ASP A 5 8.84 8.56 -6.66
CA ASP A 5 7.79 9.52 -7.02
C ASP A 5 7.37 9.44 -8.49
N LEU A 6 8.13 8.75 -9.35
CA LEU A 6 7.80 8.52 -10.76
C LEU A 6 6.93 7.27 -10.98
N THR A 7 6.65 6.51 -9.93
CA THR A 7 5.70 5.38 -9.99
C THR A 7 4.29 5.87 -10.34
N PRO A 8 3.39 5.02 -10.87
CA PRO A 8 2.04 5.42 -11.28
C PRO A 8 1.23 6.14 -10.19
N VAL A 9 1.44 5.76 -8.92
CA VAL A 9 0.78 6.38 -7.75
C VAL A 9 1.68 7.38 -7.01
N ARG A 10 2.82 7.74 -7.60
CA ARG A 10 3.81 8.70 -7.11
C ARG A 10 4.40 8.38 -5.73
N SER A 11 4.50 7.09 -5.39
CA SER A 11 5.22 6.62 -4.21
C SER A 11 5.53 5.13 -4.27
N TYR A 12 6.51 4.69 -3.48
CA TYR A 12 6.91 3.29 -3.36
C TYR A 12 5.80 2.37 -2.82
N LYS A 13 4.75 2.90 -2.20
CA LYS A 13 3.71 2.08 -1.52
C LYS A 13 3.02 1.08 -2.45
N ILE A 14 2.99 1.34 -3.75
CA ILE A 14 2.46 0.40 -4.75
C ILE A 14 3.21 -0.93 -4.75
N ARG A 15 4.51 -0.95 -4.47
CA ARG A 15 5.33 -2.17 -4.56
C ARG A 15 4.90 -3.21 -3.53
N GLY A 16 4.83 -2.81 -2.26
CA GLY A 16 4.29 -3.65 -1.19
C GLY A 16 2.86 -4.08 -1.45
N ALA A 17 1.95 -3.15 -1.76
CA ALA A 17 0.56 -3.47 -2.02
C ALA A 17 0.40 -4.48 -3.17
N PHE A 18 1.15 -4.30 -4.26
CA PHE A 18 1.11 -5.19 -5.40
C PHE A 18 1.62 -6.60 -5.05
N ASN A 19 2.75 -6.71 -4.35
CA ASN A 19 3.28 -8.01 -3.94
C ASN A 19 2.32 -8.74 -3.01
N PHE A 20 1.74 -8.03 -2.04
CA PHE A 20 0.74 -8.57 -1.13
C PHE A 20 -0.46 -9.16 -1.89
N PHE A 21 -1.08 -8.39 -2.79
CA PHE A 21 -2.22 -8.87 -3.58
C PHE A 21 -1.84 -10.07 -4.43
N ARG A 22 -0.74 -9.98 -5.19
CA ARG A 22 -0.27 -11.06 -6.06
C ARG A 22 -0.11 -12.37 -5.28
N LYS A 23 0.54 -12.32 -4.11
CA LYS A 23 0.77 -13.51 -3.27
C LYS A 23 -0.51 -14.03 -2.63
N ALA A 24 -1.35 -13.14 -2.10
CA ALA A 24 -2.63 -13.54 -1.53
C ALA A 24 -3.50 -14.26 -2.57
N LEU A 25 -3.60 -13.71 -3.79
CA LEU A 25 -4.36 -14.32 -4.88
C LEU A 25 -3.74 -15.65 -5.34
N ALA A 26 -2.42 -15.73 -5.45
CA ALA A 26 -1.73 -16.98 -5.79
C ALA A 26 -1.93 -18.08 -4.73
N ALA A 27 -2.08 -17.69 -3.46
CA ALA A 27 -2.39 -18.59 -2.35
C ALA A 27 -3.88 -19.00 -2.29
N GLY A 28 -4.70 -18.62 -3.28
CA GLY A 28 -6.11 -18.97 -3.34
C GLY A 28 -7.01 -18.12 -2.43
N ASN A 29 -6.60 -16.89 -2.09
CA ASN A 29 -7.44 -15.98 -1.33
C ASN A 29 -8.74 -15.68 -2.07
N ASN A 30 -9.86 -16.13 -1.49
CA ASN A 30 -11.21 -15.99 -2.02
C ASN A 30 -12.00 -14.83 -1.39
N ALA A 31 -11.33 -13.91 -0.70
CA ALA A 31 -11.98 -12.74 -0.12
C ALA A 31 -12.75 -11.98 -1.22
N ALA A 32 -14.03 -11.71 -0.94
CA ALA A 32 -14.89 -10.97 -1.85
C ALA A 32 -14.40 -9.52 -2.04
N LEU A 33 -13.77 -8.98 -1.00
CA LEU A 33 -13.32 -7.59 -0.91
C LEU A 33 -11.95 -7.54 -0.24
N PHE A 34 -11.16 -6.52 -0.57
CA PHE A 34 -9.99 -6.11 0.21
C PHE A 34 -10.32 -4.83 0.97
N VAL A 35 -9.59 -4.55 2.05
CA VAL A 35 -9.82 -3.34 2.85
C VAL A 35 -8.52 -2.74 3.35
N CYS A 36 -8.45 -1.40 3.43
CA CYS A 36 -7.38 -0.71 4.14
C CYS A 36 -7.89 0.58 4.81
N ALA A 37 -7.17 1.04 5.83
CA ALA A 37 -7.32 2.39 6.38
C ALA A 37 -6.12 3.25 5.98
N SER A 38 -6.37 4.32 5.22
CA SER A 38 -5.39 5.34 4.86
C SER A 38 -6.05 6.45 4.06
N ALA A 39 -5.58 7.69 4.21
CA ALA A 39 -5.93 8.81 3.34
C ALA A 39 -4.76 9.27 2.45
N GLY A 40 -3.72 8.45 2.30
CA GLY A 40 -2.44 8.86 1.69
C GLY A 40 -1.90 7.90 0.63
N ASN A 41 -0.58 7.77 0.58
CA ASN A 41 0.12 6.95 -0.42
C ASN A 41 -0.29 5.47 -0.39
N HIS A 42 -0.59 4.93 0.79
CA HIS A 42 -1.08 3.55 0.90
C HIS A 42 -2.46 3.38 0.24
N ALA A 43 -3.40 4.29 0.49
CA ALA A 43 -4.71 4.27 -0.15
C ALA A 43 -4.62 4.34 -1.68
N GLN A 44 -3.73 5.19 -2.20
CA GLN A 44 -3.53 5.34 -3.65
C GLN A 44 -2.94 4.06 -4.26
N GLY A 45 -1.92 3.47 -3.61
CA GLY A 45 -1.35 2.19 -4.02
C GLY A 45 -2.37 1.05 -3.97
N PHE A 46 -3.10 0.93 -2.86
CA PHE A 46 -4.18 -0.04 -2.68
C PHE A 46 -5.25 0.10 -3.78
N ALA A 47 -5.71 1.33 -4.04
CA ALA A 47 -6.76 1.58 -5.02
C ALA A 47 -6.33 1.22 -6.44
N PHE A 48 -5.12 1.61 -6.82
CA PHE A 48 -4.52 1.21 -8.10
C PHE A 48 -4.46 -0.32 -8.23
N VAL A 49 -4.00 -1.01 -7.19
CA VAL A 49 -3.82 -2.47 -7.19
C VAL A 49 -5.16 -3.20 -7.24
N CYS A 50 -6.18 -2.72 -6.53
CA CYS A 50 -7.56 -3.23 -6.64
C CYS A 50 -8.05 -3.22 -8.10
N ARG A 51 -7.92 -2.07 -8.76
CA ARG A 51 -8.25 -1.92 -10.18
C ARG A 51 -7.43 -2.84 -11.07
N HIS A 52 -6.12 -2.93 -10.85
CA HIS A 52 -5.22 -3.76 -11.65
C HIS A 52 -5.61 -5.25 -11.62
N PHE A 53 -5.91 -5.80 -10.43
CA PHE A 53 -6.29 -7.20 -10.26
C PHE A 53 -7.80 -7.47 -10.44
N GLY A 54 -8.60 -6.46 -10.77
CA GLY A 54 -10.04 -6.60 -10.89
C GLY A 54 -10.74 -6.98 -9.58
N LYS A 55 -10.17 -6.60 -8.44
CA LYS A 55 -10.72 -6.89 -7.10
C LYS A 55 -11.36 -5.65 -6.51
N LYS A 56 -12.48 -5.84 -5.83
CA LYS A 56 -13.16 -4.75 -5.12
C LYS A 56 -12.44 -4.46 -3.81
N GLY A 57 -12.36 -3.18 -3.46
CA GLY A 57 -11.68 -2.70 -2.27
C GLY A 57 -12.49 -1.64 -1.51
N VAL A 58 -12.32 -1.57 -0.20
CA VAL A 58 -12.88 -0.50 0.65
C VAL A 58 -11.74 0.26 1.31
N VAL A 59 -11.77 1.59 1.22
CA VAL A 59 -10.77 2.48 1.83
C VAL A 59 -11.42 3.32 2.91
N PHE A 60 -11.03 3.10 4.16
CA PHE A 60 -11.45 3.92 5.29
C PHE A 60 -10.54 5.14 5.43
N MET A 61 -11.16 6.32 5.48
CA MET A 61 -10.49 7.62 5.65
C MET A 61 -11.20 8.45 6.72
N PRO A 62 -10.49 9.36 7.43
CA PRO A 62 -11.15 10.26 8.37
C PRO A 62 -12.16 11.17 7.67
N VAL A 63 -13.23 11.58 8.34
CA VAL A 63 -14.20 12.55 7.81
C VAL A 63 -13.55 13.91 7.53
N THR A 64 -12.46 14.21 8.22
CA THR A 64 -11.62 15.40 8.06
C THR A 64 -10.68 15.34 6.85
N THR A 65 -10.73 14.27 6.04
CA THR A 65 -9.85 14.09 4.88
C THR A 65 -10.14 15.13 3.80
N PRO A 66 -9.14 15.91 3.34
CA PRO A 66 -9.31 16.86 2.25
C PRO A 66 -9.82 16.21 0.96
N GLN A 67 -10.80 16.84 0.30
CA GLN A 67 -11.44 16.32 -0.91
C GLN A 67 -10.44 15.92 -2.01
N GLN A 68 -9.36 16.67 -2.18
CA GLN A 68 -8.29 16.37 -3.15
C GLN A 68 -7.66 14.97 -2.93
N LYS A 69 -7.52 14.51 -1.69
CA LYS A 69 -6.97 13.18 -1.37
C LYS A 69 -7.98 12.06 -1.66
N ILE A 70 -9.25 12.34 -1.39
CA ILE A 70 -10.38 11.44 -1.69
C ILE A 70 -10.45 11.24 -3.21
N ASP A 71 -10.48 12.33 -3.97
CA ASP A 71 -10.60 12.29 -5.43
C ASP A 71 -9.39 11.63 -6.09
N LYS A 72 -8.18 11.89 -5.59
CA LYS A 72 -6.97 11.22 -6.09
C LYS A 72 -7.00 9.71 -5.85
N THR A 73 -7.49 9.27 -4.69
CA THR A 73 -7.65 7.83 -4.41
C THR A 73 -8.72 7.21 -5.31
N ARG A 74 -9.86 7.89 -5.48
CA ARG A 74 -10.94 7.47 -6.36
C ARG A 74 -10.47 7.38 -7.82
N LEU A 75 -9.64 8.31 -8.29
CA LEU A 75 -9.06 8.27 -9.63
C LEU A 75 -8.23 7.01 -9.90
N PHE A 76 -7.42 6.58 -8.92
CA PHE A 76 -6.59 5.38 -9.08
C PHE A 76 -7.41 4.09 -9.07
N GLY A 77 -8.44 4.01 -8.21
CA GLY A 77 -9.27 2.82 -8.10
C GLY A 77 -10.44 2.74 -9.08
N GLY A 78 -10.96 3.87 -9.57
CA GLY A 78 -12.20 3.91 -10.34
C GLY A 78 -13.33 3.19 -9.61
N ASP A 79 -14.12 2.41 -10.34
CA ASP A 79 -15.25 1.64 -9.78
C ASP A 79 -14.81 0.44 -8.91
N PHE A 80 -13.51 0.18 -8.78
CA PHE A 80 -12.99 -0.92 -7.98
C PHE A 80 -12.83 -0.58 -6.50
N VAL A 81 -12.92 0.70 -6.11
CA VAL A 81 -12.84 1.10 -4.71
C VAL A 81 -14.04 1.90 -4.24
N GLU A 82 -14.50 1.57 -3.05
CA GLU A 82 -15.41 2.38 -2.26
C GLU A 82 -14.59 3.14 -1.20
N ILE A 83 -14.83 4.44 -1.05
CA ILE A 83 -14.22 5.24 0.02
C ILE A 83 -15.27 5.48 1.09
N ARG A 84 -14.98 5.08 2.34
CA ARG A 84 -15.82 5.30 3.51
C ARG A 84 -15.17 6.30 4.45
N LEU A 85 -15.88 7.38 4.75
CA LEU A 85 -15.43 8.39 5.69
C LEU A 85 -15.93 8.05 7.09
N VAL A 86 -15.01 7.79 8.02
CA VAL A 86 -15.32 7.33 9.39
C VAL A 86 -14.36 7.96 10.39
N GLY A 87 -14.90 8.47 11.49
CA GLY A 87 -14.11 9.01 12.60
C GLY A 87 -13.29 10.25 12.22
N ASP A 88 -12.62 10.82 13.22
CA ASP A 88 -11.85 12.06 13.06
C ASP A 88 -10.35 11.80 12.90
N PHE A 89 -9.89 10.63 13.34
CA PHE A 89 -8.48 10.25 13.38
C PHE A 89 -8.21 8.92 12.67
N PHE A 90 -6.92 8.67 12.39
CA PHE A 90 -6.48 7.45 11.71
C PHE A 90 -6.85 6.18 12.48
N ASP A 91 -6.77 6.19 13.81
CA ASP A 91 -7.03 5.01 14.64
C ASP A 91 -8.49 4.56 14.56
N ASP A 92 -9.44 5.49 14.45
CA ASP A 92 -10.85 5.18 14.22
C ASP A 92 -11.06 4.50 12.88
N CYS A 93 -10.39 5.00 11.82
CA CYS A 93 -10.43 4.38 10.50
C CYS A 93 -9.82 2.98 10.50
N TYR A 94 -8.70 2.82 11.21
CA TYR A 94 -8.00 1.55 11.29
C TYR A 94 -8.84 0.50 12.01
N ARG A 95 -9.47 0.88 13.13
CA ARG A 95 -10.42 0.05 13.86
C ARG A 95 -11.63 -0.32 12.98
N ALA A 96 -12.25 0.64 12.30
CA ALA A 96 -13.39 0.39 11.43
C ALA A 96 -13.03 -0.54 10.24
N ALA A 97 -11.84 -0.39 9.66
CA ALA A 97 -11.34 -1.27 8.61
C ALA A 97 -11.13 -2.70 9.12
N PHE A 98 -10.64 -2.85 10.35
CA PHE A 98 -10.43 -4.15 10.98
C PHE A 98 -11.76 -4.84 11.30
N GLU A 99 -12.70 -4.14 11.93
CA GLU A 99 -14.05 -4.64 12.21
C GLU A 99 -14.79 -5.04 10.92
N PHE A 100 -14.61 -4.27 9.83
CA PHE A 100 -15.14 -4.60 8.51
C PHE A 100 -14.50 -5.87 7.91
N ALA A 101 -13.20 -6.07 8.11
CA ALA A 101 -12.50 -7.27 7.68
C ALA A 101 -13.05 -8.52 8.39
N GLU A 102 -13.19 -8.46 9.72
CA GLU A 102 -13.66 -9.57 10.54
C GLU A 102 -15.12 -9.93 10.26
N SER A 103 -16.00 -8.94 10.15
CA SER A 103 -17.44 -9.17 9.96
C SER A 103 -17.85 -9.47 8.52
N GLY A 104 -17.15 -8.88 7.55
CA GLY A 104 -17.53 -8.90 6.12
C GLY A 104 -16.76 -9.90 5.26
N GLY A 105 -15.80 -10.64 5.83
CA GLY A 105 -14.92 -11.52 5.08
C GLY A 105 -13.99 -10.78 4.11
N ALA A 106 -13.69 -9.51 4.39
CA ALA A 106 -12.74 -8.73 3.61
C ALA A 106 -11.30 -8.99 4.08
N HIS A 107 -10.35 -8.96 3.16
CA HIS A 107 -8.94 -9.16 3.50
C HIS A 107 -8.26 -7.82 3.77
N MET A 108 -7.81 -7.61 5.02
CA MET A 108 -7.12 -6.40 5.44
C MET A 108 -5.73 -6.31 4.78
N VAL A 109 -5.42 -5.15 4.21
CA VAL A 109 -4.13 -4.87 3.55
C VAL A 109 -3.33 -3.89 4.39
N PRO A 110 -2.30 -4.37 5.12
CA PRO A 110 -1.53 -3.53 6.03
C PRO A 110 -0.70 -2.47 5.27
N PRO A 111 -0.50 -1.27 5.84
CA PRO A 111 0.29 -0.22 5.22
C PRO A 111 1.81 -0.46 5.28
N PHE A 112 2.30 -1.31 6.19
CA PHE A 112 3.73 -1.58 6.37
C PHE A 112 4.04 -2.90 7.09
N ASP A 113 3.33 -3.22 8.18
CA ASP A 113 3.69 -4.32 9.09
C ASP A 113 3.20 -5.68 8.59
N HIS A 114 3.78 -6.14 7.48
CA HIS A 114 3.47 -7.45 6.91
C HIS A 114 4.63 -7.92 6.03
N LYS A 115 5.02 -9.20 6.15
CA LYS A 115 6.14 -9.78 5.41
C LYS A 115 6.08 -9.51 3.90
N ASP A 116 4.90 -9.67 3.29
CA ASP A 116 4.75 -9.51 1.84
C ASP A 116 4.75 -8.03 1.42
N ILE A 117 4.34 -7.12 2.31
CA ILE A 117 4.45 -5.68 2.08
C ILE A 117 5.92 -5.29 2.12
N ILE A 118 6.65 -5.73 3.16
CA ILE A 118 8.09 -5.49 3.35
C ILE A 118 8.90 -6.03 2.17
N GLU A 119 8.64 -7.26 1.75
CA GLU A 119 9.27 -7.87 0.58
C GLU A 119 9.00 -7.08 -0.71
N GLY A 120 7.77 -6.60 -0.90
CA GLY A 120 7.47 -5.72 -2.04
C GLY A 120 8.28 -4.42 -1.97
N GLN A 121 8.43 -3.81 -0.79
CA GLN A 121 9.26 -2.60 -0.66
C GLN A 121 10.76 -2.89 -0.87
N ALA A 122 11.24 -4.08 -0.52
CA ALA A 122 12.64 -4.50 -0.73
C ALA A 122 13.06 -4.47 -2.20
N THR A 123 12.10 -4.56 -3.14
CA THR A 123 12.40 -4.40 -4.58
C THR A 123 13.01 -3.04 -4.92
N VAL A 124 12.83 -2.01 -4.08
CA VAL A 124 13.54 -0.74 -4.21
C VAL A 124 15.05 -0.94 -4.06
N ALA A 125 15.50 -1.77 -3.10
CA ALA A 125 16.92 -2.07 -2.89
C ALA A 125 17.49 -2.93 -4.02
N TYR A 126 16.72 -3.92 -4.51
CA TYR A 126 17.08 -4.67 -5.71
C TYR A 126 17.41 -3.75 -6.88
N GLU A 127 16.51 -2.82 -7.19
CA GLU A 127 16.74 -1.89 -8.29
C GLU A 127 17.86 -0.88 -7.99
N ILE A 128 18.09 -0.50 -6.73
CA ILE A 128 19.24 0.34 -6.37
C ILE A 128 20.55 -0.41 -6.67
N ALA A 129 20.69 -1.66 -6.23
CA ALA A 129 21.88 -2.46 -6.48
C ALA A 129 22.12 -2.67 -7.99
N ASP A 130 21.07 -3.03 -8.73
CA ASP A 130 21.13 -3.26 -10.18
C ASP A 130 21.53 -2.00 -10.97
N GLN A 131 21.06 -0.83 -10.53
CA GLN A 131 21.33 0.46 -11.19
C GLN A 131 22.70 1.04 -10.81
N MET A 132 23.42 0.45 -9.85
CA MET A 132 24.75 0.90 -9.43
C MET A 132 25.84 0.24 -10.29
N PRO A 133 26.93 0.97 -10.62
CA PRO A 133 28.04 0.40 -11.37
C PRO A 133 28.62 -0.84 -10.67
N GLY A 134 28.65 -1.97 -11.38
CA GLY A 134 29.15 -3.23 -10.86
C GLY A 134 28.20 -3.96 -9.90
N ALA A 135 26.89 -3.64 -9.93
CA ALA A 135 25.85 -4.29 -9.12
C ALA A 135 26.11 -4.24 -7.60
N ARG A 136 26.74 -3.16 -7.12
CA ARG A 136 27.10 -2.97 -5.71
C ARG A 136 26.11 -2.09 -4.97
N MET A 137 26.00 -2.27 -3.65
CA MET A 137 25.25 -1.35 -2.82
C MET A 137 25.99 -0.01 -2.62
N PRO A 138 25.26 1.10 -2.44
CA PRO A 138 25.84 2.36 -1.99
C PRO A 138 26.44 2.23 -0.59
N ASP A 139 27.48 3.00 -0.31
CA ASP A 139 28.11 3.04 1.02
C ASP A 139 27.16 3.56 2.11
N ILE A 140 26.23 4.46 1.73
CA ILE A 140 25.19 5.01 2.61
C ILE A 140 23.87 5.08 1.84
N VAL A 141 22.80 4.59 2.47
CA VAL A 141 21.42 4.73 1.99
C VAL A 141 20.60 5.49 3.03
N MET A 142 20.06 6.65 2.67
CA MET A 142 19.16 7.43 3.52
C MET A 142 17.70 7.08 3.20
N LEU A 143 16.94 6.64 4.20
CA LEU A 143 15.57 6.16 4.04
C LEU A 143 14.60 6.89 4.98
N PRO A 144 13.38 7.24 4.51
CA PRO A 144 12.34 7.74 5.39
C PRO A 144 11.74 6.59 6.22
N VAL A 145 11.59 6.82 7.52
CA VAL A 145 10.98 5.85 8.45
C VAL A 145 9.66 6.40 8.98
N GLY A 146 8.55 5.86 8.45
CA GLY A 146 7.23 5.94 9.08
C GLY A 146 7.01 4.69 9.93
N GLY A 147 6.10 3.81 9.51
CA GLY A 147 5.94 2.47 10.10
C GLY A 147 7.03 1.45 9.74
N GLY A 148 8.21 1.87 9.27
CA GLY A 148 9.35 0.97 9.06
C GLY A 148 9.36 0.05 7.83
N GLY A 149 8.23 -0.20 7.14
CA GLY A 149 8.17 -1.21 6.07
C GLY A 149 9.17 -1.05 4.90
N LEU A 150 9.47 0.19 4.48
CA LEU A 150 10.52 0.44 3.46
C LEU A 150 11.91 0.19 4.02
N ALA A 151 12.20 0.73 5.21
CA ALA A 151 13.51 0.59 5.84
C ALA A 151 13.83 -0.89 6.09
N ALA A 152 12.88 -1.63 6.69
CA ALA A 152 13.00 -3.07 6.90
C ALA A 152 13.28 -3.81 5.58
N GLY A 153 12.53 -3.53 4.52
CA GLY A 153 12.73 -4.19 3.23
C GLY A 153 14.10 -3.90 2.63
N VAL A 154 14.55 -2.65 2.67
CA VAL A 154 15.84 -2.24 2.09
C VAL A 154 17.03 -2.75 2.91
N THR A 155 16.93 -2.81 4.23
CA THR A 155 18.06 -3.27 5.08
C THR A 155 18.21 -4.79 5.11
N HIS A 156 17.17 -5.55 4.76
CA HIS A 156 17.21 -7.02 4.70
C HIS A 156 17.57 -7.58 3.32
N TYR A 157 17.66 -6.74 2.29
CA TYR A 157 18.05 -7.11 0.93
C TYR A 157 19.58 -7.21 0.80
#